data_AF-A0A4T0V1U3-F1
#
_entry.id   AF-A0A4T0V1U3-F1
#
_cell.length_a   1.000
_cell.length_b   1.000
_cell.length_c   1.000
_cell.angle_alpha   90.00
_cell.angle_beta   90.00
_cell.angle_gamma   90.00
#
_symmetry.space_group_name_H-M   'P 1'
#
loop_
_entity.id
_entity.type
_entity.pdbx_description
1 polymer ?
#
loop_
_entity_poly.entity_id
_entity_poly.type
_entity_poly.pdbx_seq_one_letter_code
_entity_poly.pdbx_strand_id
1 'polypeptide(L)'
;MMRGDGVPAQLNEQTIRAALVTWADVVYLQTKRLWDSTEHLFAAARDERIREQHVEQGSPAEWQGFVDEASRELTPRALNTAHADKYFLLLAVAQVIKCASRLPDDGLPSFGHESTLTLLRNIEEHWEDPTGRSATELRESIPDIAPGRLRFDGKRVWIEDVSLADVVEWVSSVELRVRERASRLGPELPPRDSAQWLMDMPPNLQLHLLARLADDG
;
A
#
# COMPACT_ATOMS: atom_id res chain seq x y z
N MET A 1 12.00 33.36 31.08
CA MET A 1 11.93 32.05 31.76
C MET A 1 11.08 31.14 30.88
N MET A 2 11.69 30.51 29.89
CA MET A 2 11.00 29.61 28.96
C MET A 2 10.84 28.26 29.66
N ARG A 3 9.60 27.76 29.73
CA ARG A 3 9.30 26.46 30.33
C ARG A 3 10.02 25.41 29.51
N GLY A 4 10.78 24.56 30.20
CA GLY A 4 11.63 23.55 29.59
C GLY A 4 10.87 22.67 28.62
N ASP A 5 11.51 22.44 27.48
CA ASP A 5 11.14 21.45 26.48
C ASP A 5 10.98 20.10 27.18
N GLY A 6 9.72 19.73 27.45
CA GLY A 6 9.39 18.40 27.90
C GLY A 6 9.81 17.44 26.81
N VAL A 7 10.82 16.60 27.10
CA VAL A 7 11.21 15.48 26.24
C VAL A 7 9.91 14.78 25.82
N PRO A 8 9.54 14.79 24.54
CA PRO A 8 8.24 14.28 24.13
C PRO A 8 8.19 12.81 24.51
N ALA A 9 7.19 12.45 25.31
CA ALA A 9 7.05 11.12 25.91
C ALA A 9 7.29 10.06 24.82
N GLN A 10 8.23 9.14 25.07
CA GLN A 10 8.45 8.00 24.19
C GLN A 10 7.09 7.29 24.02
N LEU A 11 6.70 7.04 22.76
CA LEU A 11 5.52 6.24 22.48
C LEU A 11 5.73 4.89 23.19
N ASN A 12 4.81 4.53 24.08
CA ASN A 12 4.91 3.23 24.72
C ASN A 12 4.65 2.13 23.66
N GLU A 13 5.21 0.96 23.88
CA GLU A 13 5.06 -0.16 22.93
C GLU A 13 3.60 -0.53 22.68
N GLN A 14 2.71 -0.30 23.66
CA GLN A 14 1.29 -0.57 23.50
C GLN A 14 0.65 0.32 22.43
N THR A 15 1.00 1.60 22.38
CA THR A 15 0.57 2.52 21.32
C THR A 15 1.11 2.09 19.96
N ILE A 16 2.34 1.58 19.90
CA ILE A 16 2.94 1.08 18.66
C ILE A 16 2.23 -0.19 18.18
N ARG A 17 1.91 -1.13 19.07
CA ARG A 17 1.13 -2.34 18.76
C ARG A 17 -0.27 -2.00 18.25
N ALA A 18 -0.95 -1.05 18.90
CA ALA A 18 -2.27 -0.59 18.46
C ALA A 18 -2.20 0.04 17.07
N ALA A 19 -1.24 0.94 16.83
CA ALA A 19 -1.03 1.57 15.52
C ALA A 19 -0.72 0.53 14.44
N LEU A 20 0.15 -0.45 14.72
CA LEU A 20 0.49 -1.54 13.81
C LEU A 20 -0.75 -2.32 13.37
N VAL A 21 -1.59 -2.71 14.32
CA VAL A 21 -2.83 -3.45 14.03
C VAL A 21 -3.78 -2.61 13.19
N THR A 22 -3.90 -1.31 13.48
CA THR A 22 -4.74 -0.45 12.65
C THR A 22 -4.20 -0.27 11.24
N TRP A 23 -2.87 -0.13 11.07
CA TRP A 23 -2.27 -0.07 9.74
C TRP A 23 -2.39 -1.39 8.98
N ALA A 24 -2.37 -2.54 9.67
CA ALA A 24 -2.68 -3.82 9.06
C ALA A 24 -4.10 -3.86 8.47
N ASP A 25 -5.09 -3.33 9.19
CA ASP A 25 -6.47 -3.20 8.67
C ASP A 25 -6.52 -2.28 7.42
N VAL A 26 -5.78 -1.16 7.44
CA VAL A 26 -5.66 -0.28 6.27
C VAL A 26 -5.00 -1.00 5.09
N VAL A 27 -3.97 -1.82 5.32
CA VAL A 27 -3.36 -2.64 4.25
C VAL A 27 -4.39 -3.57 3.62
N TYR A 28 -5.22 -4.25 4.40
CA TYR A 28 -6.27 -5.12 3.83
C TYR A 28 -7.26 -4.33 2.97
N LEU A 29 -7.71 -3.16 3.46
CA LEU A 29 -8.61 -2.29 2.72
C LEU A 29 -7.99 -1.81 1.40
N GLN A 30 -6.74 -1.32 1.44
CA GLN A 30 -6.05 -0.83 0.25
C GLN A 30 -5.69 -1.93 -0.72
N THR A 31 -5.39 -3.15 -0.23
CA THR A 31 -5.17 -4.31 -1.08
C THR A 31 -6.41 -4.63 -1.91
N LYS A 32 -7.59 -4.65 -1.27
CA LYS A 32 -8.86 -4.86 -1.98
C LYS A 32 -9.12 -3.77 -3.01
N ARG A 33 -8.94 -2.49 -2.63
CA ARG A 33 -9.12 -1.37 -3.55
C ARG A 33 -8.20 -1.44 -4.77
N LEU A 34 -6.91 -1.71 -4.53
CA LEU A 34 -5.94 -1.87 -5.60
C LEU A 34 -6.27 -3.07 -6.50
N TRP A 35 -6.75 -4.18 -5.93
CA TRP A 35 -7.25 -5.31 -6.72
C TRP A 35 -8.36 -4.86 -7.66
N ASP A 36 -9.42 -4.26 -7.12
CA ASP A 36 -10.61 -3.85 -7.88
C ASP A 36 -10.23 -2.84 -8.99
N SER A 37 -9.40 -1.85 -8.67
CA SER A 37 -8.97 -0.84 -9.65
C SER A 37 -7.99 -1.38 -10.70
N THR A 38 -7.13 -2.34 -10.34
CA THR A 38 -6.25 -3.02 -11.30
C THR A 38 -7.05 -3.94 -12.22
N GLU A 39 -7.99 -4.73 -11.69
CA GLU A 39 -8.86 -5.58 -12.49
C GLU A 39 -9.65 -4.75 -13.51
N HIS A 40 -10.23 -3.62 -13.07
CA HIS A 40 -10.92 -2.68 -13.95
C HIS A 40 -9.99 -2.08 -15.02
N LEU A 41 -8.79 -1.62 -14.64
CA LEU A 41 -7.81 -1.07 -15.58
C LEU A 41 -7.40 -2.09 -16.66
N PHE A 42 -7.15 -3.35 -16.27
CA PHE A 42 -6.74 -4.39 -17.20
C PHE A 42 -7.89 -4.90 -18.08
N ALA A 43 -9.13 -4.92 -17.56
CA ALA A 43 -10.31 -5.19 -18.38
C ALA A 43 -10.47 -4.11 -19.46
N ALA A 44 -10.42 -2.83 -19.07
CA ALA A 44 -10.49 -1.70 -19.99
C ALA A 44 -9.37 -1.72 -21.04
N ALA A 45 -8.13 -2.03 -20.64
CA ALA A 45 -7.00 -2.12 -21.57
C ALA A 45 -7.12 -3.30 -22.55
N ARG A 46 -7.69 -4.43 -22.11
CA ARG A 46 -7.98 -5.57 -22.99
C ARG A 46 -9.05 -5.19 -24.00
N ASP A 47 -10.13 -4.55 -23.55
CA ASP A 47 -11.27 -4.20 -24.40
C ASP A 47 -10.86 -3.13 -25.43
N GLU A 48 -9.98 -2.19 -25.06
CA GLU A 48 -9.34 -1.25 -25.99
C GLU A 48 -8.46 -1.96 -27.03
N ARG A 49 -7.65 -2.96 -26.64
CA ARG A 49 -6.86 -3.75 -27.60
C ARG A 49 -7.75 -4.52 -28.59
N ILE A 50 -8.84 -5.10 -28.11
CA ILE A 50 -9.83 -5.79 -28.94
C ILE A 50 -10.42 -4.78 -29.94
N ARG A 51 -10.77 -3.57 -29.48
CA ARG A 51 -11.26 -2.47 -30.32
C ARG A 51 -10.25 -2.09 -31.41
N GLU A 52 -8.98 -1.88 -31.06
CA GLU A 52 -7.92 -1.56 -32.03
C GLU A 52 -7.82 -2.61 -33.13
N GLN A 53 -7.77 -3.89 -32.77
CA GLN A 53 -7.75 -5.00 -33.73
C GLN A 53 -8.97 -4.99 -34.66
N HIS A 54 -10.15 -4.72 -34.10
CA HIS A 54 -11.41 -4.65 -34.83
C HIS A 54 -11.49 -3.46 -35.80
N VAL A 55 -10.91 -2.32 -35.43
CA VAL A 55 -10.81 -1.15 -36.32
C VAL A 55 -9.81 -1.42 -37.46
N GLU A 56 -8.67 -2.03 -37.16
CA GLU A 56 -7.64 -2.37 -38.16
C GLU A 56 -8.11 -3.40 -39.18
N GLN A 57 -8.88 -4.41 -38.74
CA GLN A 57 -9.31 -5.52 -39.59
C GLN A 57 -10.62 -5.25 -40.34
N GLY A 58 -11.34 -4.17 -39.97
CA GLY A 58 -12.69 -3.90 -40.44
C GLY A 58 -13.71 -4.78 -39.72
N SER A 59 -14.58 -4.16 -38.92
CA SER A 59 -15.60 -4.89 -38.17
C SER A 59 -16.95 -4.91 -38.87
N PRO A 60 -17.73 -6.00 -38.76
CA PRO A 60 -19.11 -6.01 -39.21
C PRO A 60 -19.93 -4.94 -38.48
N ALA A 61 -20.92 -4.36 -39.17
CA ALA A 61 -21.70 -3.25 -38.64
C ALA A 61 -22.43 -3.59 -37.33
N GLU A 62 -22.81 -4.86 -37.12
CA GLU A 62 -23.46 -5.31 -35.89
C GLU A 62 -22.55 -5.28 -34.65
N TRP A 63 -21.22 -5.20 -34.82
CA TRP A 63 -20.25 -5.08 -33.71
C TRP A 63 -19.95 -3.63 -33.32
N GLN A 64 -20.44 -2.65 -34.08
CA GLN A 64 -20.10 -1.24 -33.87
C GLN A 64 -20.47 -0.76 -32.46
N GLY A 65 -21.61 -1.19 -31.91
CA GLY A 65 -22.03 -0.83 -30.55
C GLY A 65 -21.05 -1.31 -29.46
N PHE A 66 -20.48 -2.50 -29.62
CA PHE A 66 -19.48 -3.04 -28.70
C PHE A 66 -18.15 -2.28 -28.80
N VAL A 67 -17.72 -1.98 -30.03
CA VAL A 67 -16.51 -1.16 -30.29
C VAL A 67 -16.65 0.24 -29.68
N ASP A 68 -17.82 0.86 -29.81
CA ASP A 68 -18.11 2.18 -29.25
C ASP A 68 -18.14 2.18 -27.71
N GLU A 69 -18.65 1.12 -27.08
CA GLU A 69 -18.66 0.96 -25.62
C GLU A 69 -17.25 0.76 -25.06
N ALA A 70 -16.48 -0.16 -25.64
CA ALA A 70 -15.09 -0.43 -25.24
C ALA A 70 -14.20 0.83 -25.27
N SER A 71 -14.42 1.73 -26.25
CA SER A 71 -13.66 2.99 -26.39
C SER A 71 -13.76 3.95 -25.20
N ARG A 72 -14.73 3.74 -24.30
CA ARG A 72 -15.01 4.64 -23.17
C ARG A 72 -14.40 4.17 -21.86
N GLU A 73 -13.88 2.94 -21.79
CA GLU A 73 -13.48 2.35 -20.52
C GLU A 73 -12.03 2.66 -20.14
N LEU A 74 -11.08 2.63 -21.09
CA LEU A 74 -9.68 2.96 -20.80
C LEU A 74 -9.49 4.48 -20.72
N THR A 75 -9.69 5.01 -19.53
CA THR A 75 -9.60 6.45 -19.28
C THR A 75 -8.37 6.82 -18.44
N PRO A 76 -7.88 8.07 -18.52
CA PRO A 76 -6.89 8.59 -17.57
C PRO A 76 -7.34 8.41 -16.11
N ARG A 77 -8.66 8.41 -15.87
CA ARG A 77 -9.22 8.16 -14.53
C ARG A 77 -8.96 6.73 -14.05
N ALA A 78 -9.13 5.71 -14.89
CA ALA A 78 -8.86 4.31 -14.51
C ALA A 78 -7.40 4.13 -14.11
N LEU A 79 -6.48 4.67 -14.93
CA LEU A 79 -5.05 4.67 -14.64
C LEU A 79 -4.74 5.41 -13.32
N ASN A 80 -5.22 6.65 -13.17
CA ASN A 80 -4.98 7.45 -11.97
C ASN A 80 -5.56 6.79 -10.70
N THR A 81 -6.68 6.06 -10.81
CA THR A 81 -7.28 5.35 -9.68
C THR A 81 -6.37 4.19 -9.24
N ALA A 82 -5.92 3.35 -10.17
CA ALA A 82 -5.00 2.25 -9.86
C ALA A 82 -3.67 2.74 -9.27
N HIS A 83 -3.11 3.82 -9.81
CA HIS A 83 -1.89 4.44 -9.27
C HIS A 83 -2.11 5.02 -7.87
N ALA A 84 -3.24 5.69 -7.62
CA ALA A 84 -3.56 6.23 -6.30
C ALA A 84 -3.74 5.11 -5.26
N ASP A 85 -4.49 4.06 -5.59
CA ASP A 85 -4.67 2.91 -4.68
C ASP A 85 -3.33 2.19 -4.41
N LYS A 86 -2.45 2.09 -5.42
CA LYS A 86 -1.09 1.57 -5.26
C LYS A 86 -0.28 2.41 -4.26
N TYR A 87 -0.29 3.74 -4.43
CA TYR A 87 0.39 4.65 -3.52
C TYR A 87 -0.12 4.51 -2.08
N PHE A 88 -1.45 4.48 -1.88
CA PHE A 88 -2.02 4.32 -0.53
C PHE A 88 -1.69 2.97 0.10
N LEU A 89 -1.61 1.90 -0.69
CA LEU A 89 -1.15 0.60 -0.20
C LEU A 89 0.32 0.65 0.23
N LEU A 90 1.22 1.19 -0.61
CA LEU A 90 2.64 1.34 -0.29
C LEU A 90 2.85 2.15 0.99
N LEU A 91 2.10 3.24 1.16
CA LEU A 91 2.11 4.04 2.37
C LEU A 91 1.67 3.22 3.59
N ALA A 92 0.56 2.49 3.51
CA ALA A 92 0.06 1.68 4.61
C ALA A 92 1.05 0.58 5.02
N VAL A 93 1.66 -0.11 4.03
CA VAL A 93 2.68 -1.13 4.28
C VAL A 93 3.92 -0.52 4.95
N ALA A 94 4.38 0.64 4.49
CA ALA A 94 5.52 1.33 5.10
C ALA A 94 5.27 1.66 6.58
N GLN A 95 4.02 1.97 6.96
CA GLN A 95 3.65 2.20 8.35
C GLN A 95 3.66 0.92 9.18
N VAL A 96 3.22 -0.21 8.61
CA VAL A 96 3.36 -1.53 9.27
C VAL A 96 4.85 -1.86 9.51
N ILE A 97 5.71 -1.70 8.49
CA ILE A 97 7.16 -1.92 8.61
C ILE A 97 7.74 -1.02 9.71
N LYS A 98 7.40 0.27 9.72
CA LYS A 98 7.88 1.22 10.71
C LYS A 98 7.44 0.87 12.14
N CYS A 99 6.20 0.41 12.33
CA CYS A 99 5.77 -0.03 13.64
C CYS A 99 6.45 -1.35 14.05
N ALA A 100 6.59 -2.30 13.13
CA ALA A 100 7.21 -3.60 13.39
C ALA A 100 8.69 -3.46 13.82
N SER A 101 9.46 -2.57 13.17
CA SER A 101 10.87 -2.33 13.52
C SER A 101 11.06 -1.74 14.92
N ARG A 102 10.01 -1.15 15.50
CA ARG A 102 10.00 -0.62 16.87
C ARG A 102 9.51 -1.62 17.92
N LEU A 103 9.21 -2.85 17.51
CA LEU A 103 8.78 -3.96 18.40
C LEU A 103 9.73 -5.16 18.27
N PRO A 104 11.05 -4.99 18.48
CA PRO A 104 12.02 -6.06 18.26
C PRO A 104 11.79 -7.29 19.14
N ASP A 105 11.22 -7.10 20.34
CA ASP A 105 10.98 -8.17 21.32
C ASP A 105 9.68 -8.96 21.05
N ASP A 106 8.91 -8.58 20.03
CA ASP A 106 7.64 -9.25 19.69
C ASP A 106 7.82 -10.47 18.76
N GLY A 107 9.04 -10.74 18.27
CA GLY A 107 9.33 -11.91 17.43
C GLY A 107 8.54 -11.90 16.11
N LEU A 108 8.38 -10.71 15.52
CA LEU A 108 7.61 -10.50 14.31
C LEU A 108 8.31 -11.14 13.10
N PRO A 109 7.56 -11.71 12.13
CA PRO A 109 8.14 -12.28 10.93
C PRO A 109 8.76 -11.19 10.05
N SER A 110 9.93 -11.47 9.49
CA SER A 110 10.57 -10.62 8.47
C SER A 110 9.87 -10.75 7.12
N PHE A 111 9.87 -9.68 6.34
CA PHE A 111 9.40 -9.70 4.95
C PHE A 111 10.53 -9.46 3.97
N GLY A 112 10.70 -10.40 3.03
CA GLY A 112 11.83 -10.37 2.08
C GLY A 112 11.85 -9.15 1.15
N HIS A 113 10.73 -8.44 1.02
CA HIS A 113 10.57 -7.28 0.13
C HIS A 113 10.40 -5.94 0.89
N GLU A 114 10.75 -5.87 2.17
CA GLU A 114 10.64 -4.62 2.96
C GLU A 114 11.37 -3.45 2.29
N SER A 115 12.64 -3.65 1.91
CA SER A 115 13.45 -2.60 1.25
C SER A 115 12.82 -2.16 -0.07
N THR A 116 12.39 -3.10 -0.91
CA THR A 116 11.72 -2.81 -2.18
C THR A 116 10.48 -1.96 -1.99
N LEU A 117 9.59 -2.31 -1.06
CA LEU A 117 8.36 -1.55 -0.83
C LEU A 117 8.63 -0.17 -0.22
N THR A 118 9.64 -0.04 0.65
CA THR A 118 10.07 1.27 1.17
C THR A 118 10.60 2.17 0.05
N LEU A 119 11.47 1.65 -0.82
CA LEU A 119 12.01 2.41 -1.95
C LEU A 119 10.90 2.83 -2.94
N LEU A 120 9.98 1.92 -3.25
CA LEU A 120 8.82 2.23 -4.10
C LEU A 120 7.92 3.31 -3.47
N ARG A 121 7.68 3.27 -2.15
CA ARG A 121 6.94 4.33 -1.45
C ARG A 121 7.62 5.68 -1.59
N ASN A 122 8.94 5.74 -1.38
CA ASN A 122 9.69 6.99 -1.44
C ASN A 122 9.66 7.61 -2.85
N ILE A 123 9.80 6.77 -3.89
CA ILE A 123 9.70 7.20 -5.29
C ILE A 123 8.33 7.83 -5.58
N GLU A 124 7.25 7.16 -5.15
CA GLU A 124 5.88 7.64 -5.38
C GLU A 124 5.55 8.90 -4.55
N GLU A 125 6.02 9.00 -3.31
CA GLU A 125 5.75 10.14 -2.42
C GLU A 125 6.44 11.42 -2.89
N HIS A 126 7.70 11.32 -3.28
CA HIS A 126 8.50 12.48 -3.66
C HIS A 126 8.45 12.78 -5.15
N TRP A 127 7.65 12.02 -5.91
CA TRP A 127 7.65 12.05 -7.38
C TRP A 127 9.09 12.07 -7.89
N GLU A 128 9.94 11.22 -7.30
CA GLU A 128 11.39 11.36 -7.41
C GLU A 128 11.78 11.41 -8.89
N ASP A 129 12.74 12.30 -9.19
CA ASP A 129 13.45 12.25 -10.46
C ASP A 129 13.89 10.78 -10.68
N PRO A 130 13.75 10.21 -11.89
CA PRO A 130 14.31 8.90 -12.19
C PRO A 130 15.79 8.76 -11.80
N THR A 131 16.54 9.84 -11.62
CA THR A 131 17.94 9.86 -11.14
C THR A 131 18.10 10.09 -9.62
N GLY A 132 16.99 10.12 -8.88
CA GLY A 132 16.95 10.28 -7.42
C GLY A 132 17.56 9.10 -6.65
N ARG A 133 17.80 9.30 -5.35
CA ARG A 133 18.47 8.30 -4.50
C ARG A 133 17.68 7.00 -4.43
N SER A 134 16.38 7.06 -4.12
CA SER A 134 15.56 5.85 -3.96
C SER A 134 15.41 5.12 -5.29
N ALA A 135 15.22 5.87 -6.39
CA ALA A 135 15.19 5.31 -7.74
C ALA A 135 16.52 4.65 -8.15
N THR A 136 17.67 5.24 -7.78
CA THR A 136 18.99 4.67 -8.04
C THR A 136 19.22 3.40 -7.25
N GLU A 137 18.96 3.43 -5.94
CA GLU A 137 19.11 2.29 -5.02
C GLU A 137 18.18 1.12 -5.43
N LEU A 138 16.97 1.42 -5.89
CA LEU A 138 16.03 0.42 -6.38
C LEU A 138 16.54 -0.28 -7.64
N ARG A 139 17.14 0.46 -8.60
CA ARG A 139 17.74 -0.14 -9.81
C ARG A 139 19.00 -0.94 -9.49
N GLU A 140 19.81 -0.52 -8.54
CA GLU A 140 20.98 -1.29 -8.13
C GLU A 140 20.58 -2.61 -7.47
N SER A 141 19.50 -2.59 -6.69
CA SER A 141 18.98 -3.77 -6.00
C SER A 141 18.23 -4.73 -6.93
N ILE A 142 17.43 -4.19 -7.86
CA ILE A 142 16.61 -4.94 -8.81
C ILE A 142 16.73 -4.28 -10.20
N PRO A 143 17.73 -4.65 -11.01
CA PRO A 143 18.04 -3.95 -12.26
C PRO A 143 16.91 -3.91 -13.29
N ASP A 144 16.02 -4.90 -13.28
CA ASP A 144 14.92 -5.03 -14.24
C ASP A 144 13.62 -4.34 -13.78
N ILE A 145 13.64 -3.66 -12.63
CA ILE A 145 12.46 -3.02 -12.08
C ILE A 145 12.18 -1.67 -12.75
N ALA A 146 10.91 -1.41 -13.05
CA ALA A 146 10.48 -0.20 -13.74
C ALA A 146 9.38 0.48 -12.92
N PRO A 147 9.73 1.44 -12.04
CA PRO A 147 8.79 2.04 -11.10
C PRO A 147 7.51 2.51 -11.80
N GLY A 148 6.37 2.09 -11.26
CA GLY A 148 5.07 2.41 -11.85
C GLY A 148 4.31 1.19 -12.35
N ARG A 149 4.98 0.04 -12.50
CA ARG A 149 4.41 -1.14 -13.14
C ARG A 149 3.46 -1.87 -12.19
N LEU A 150 2.21 -1.98 -12.64
CA LEU A 150 1.26 -2.96 -12.15
C LEU A 150 1.21 -4.14 -13.12
N ARG A 151 1.21 -5.37 -12.59
CA ARG A 151 0.96 -6.59 -13.37
C ARG A 151 -0.28 -7.29 -12.84
N PHE A 152 -1.09 -7.82 -13.74
CA PHE A 152 -2.26 -8.63 -13.43
C PHE A 152 -2.36 -9.80 -14.40
N ASP A 153 -2.61 -11.00 -13.89
CA ASP A 153 -2.79 -12.23 -14.70
C ASP A 153 -4.22 -12.79 -14.63
N GLY A 154 -5.15 -12.05 -14.03
CA GLY A 154 -6.52 -12.50 -13.75
C GLY A 154 -6.70 -13.20 -12.40
N LYS A 155 -5.61 -13.55 -11.70
CA LYS A 155 -5.65 -14.25 -10.40
C LYS A 155 -4.80 -13.58 -9.32
N ARG A 156 -3.82 -12.76 -9.72
CA ARG A 156 -2.87 -12.10 -8.84
C ARG A 156 -2.55 -10.73 -9.38
N VAL A 157 -2.35 -9.79 -8.46
CA VAL A 157 -1.79 -8.47 -8.74
C VAL A 157 -0.38 -8.42 -8.18
N TRP A 158 0.52 -7.80 -8.93
CA TRP A 158 1.88 -7.48 -8.49
C TRP A 158 2.13 -5.99 -8.62
N ILE A 159 2.78 -5.44 -7.61
CA ILE A 159 3.47 -4.16 -7.68
C ILE A 159 4.91 -4.51 -8.00
N GLU A 160 5.33 -4.22 -9.24
CA GLU A 160 6.63 -4.68 -9.73
C GLU A 160 6.79 -6.22 -9.61
N ASP A 161 7.72 -6.68 -8.77
CA ASP A 161 7.99 -8.09 -8.46
C ASP A 161 7.27 -8.60 -7.19
N VAL A 162 6.65 -7.71 -6.41
CA VAL A 162 6.01 -8.05 -5.13
C VAL A 162 4.54 -8.40 -5.34
N SER A 163 4.12 -9.60 -4.94
CA SER A 163 2.70 -10.00 -5.03
C SER A 163 1.88 -9.39 -3.90
N LEU A 164 0.66 -8.93 -4.20
CA LEU A 164 -0.29 -8.51 -3.16
C LEU A 164 -0.63 -9.63 -2.18
N ALA A 165 -0.65 -10.89 -2.64
CA ALA A 165 -0.90 -12.04 -1.78
C ALA A 165 0.19 -12.19 -0.71
N ASP A 166 1.46 -12.04 -1.08
CA ASP A 166 2.60 -12.15 -0.17
C ASP A 166 2.59 -11.01 0.88
N VAL A 167 2.21 -9.80 0.46
CA VAL A 167 2.02 -8.65 1.37
C VAL A 167 0.93 -8.95 2.40
N VAL A 168 -0.24 -9.45 1.95
CA VAL A 168 -1.35 -9.79 2.85
C VAL A 168 -0.98 -10.91 3.81
N GLU A 169 -0.32 -11.96 3.33
CA GLU A 169 0.12 -13.09 4.16
C GLU A 169 1.09 -12.62 5.26
N TRP A 170 2.07 -11.79 4.88
CA TRP A 170 3.01 -11.23 5.85
C TRP A 170 2.31 -10.31 6.86
N VAL A 171 1.51 -9.35 6.42
CA VAL A 171 0.80 -8.43 7.32
C VAL A 171 -0.12 -9.20 8.27
N SER A 172 -0.79 -10.25 7.79
CA SER A 172 -1.62 -11.11 8.63
C SER A 172 -0.82 -11.86 9.69
N SER A 173 0.36 -12.33 9.32
CA SER A 173 1.27 -12.99 10.26
C SER A 173 1.80 -12.00 11.32
N VAL A 174 2.13 -10.77 10.93
CA VAL A 174 2.53 -9.69 11.84
C VAL A 174 1.40 -9.32 12.80
N GLU A 175 0.20 -9.06 12.28
CA GLU A 175 -0.99 -8.73 13.06
C GLU A 175 -1.31 -9.82 14.09
N LEU A 176 -1.29 -11.09 13.66
CA LEU A 176 -1.54 -12.23 14.53
C LEU A 176 -0.53 -12.29 15.69
N ARG A 177 0.77 -12.13 15.41
CA ARG A 177 1.81 -12.13 16.44
C ARG A 177 1.66 -10.99 17.44
N VAL A 178 1.36 -9.78 16.97
CA VAL A 178 1.11 -8.63 17.85
C VAL A 178 -0.10 -8.87 18.75
N ARG A 179 -1.19 -9.43 18.21
CA ARG A 179 -2.39 -9.77 18.99
C ARG A 179 -2.13 -10.89 20.01
N GLU A 180 -1.40 -11.94 19.63
CA GLU A 180 -0.96 -13.01 20.54
C GLU A 180 -0.07 -12.49 21.68
N ARG A 181 0.74 -11.47 21.42
CA ARG A 181 1.60 -10.84 22.42
C ARG A 181 0.79 -9.95 23.36
N ALA A 182 -0.05 -9.08 22.82
CA ALA A 182 -0.87 -8.16 23.62
C ALA A 182 -1.85 -8.89 24.55
N SER A 183 -2.46 -9.99 24.09
CA SER A 183 -3.37 -10.80 24.92
C SER A 183 -2.67 -11.39 26.17
N ARG A 184 -1.35 -11.60 26.13
CA ARG A 184 -0.56 -12.04 27.29
C ARG A 184 -0.19 -10.90 28.23
N LEU A 185 -0.07 -9.68 27.70
CA LEU A 185 0.36 -8.50 28.45
C LEU A 185 -0.80 -7.77 29.14
N GLY A 186 -2.06 -8.07 28.77
CA GLY A 186 -3.26 -7.58 29.44
C GLY A 186 -4.01 -6.40 28.82
N PRO A 187 -3.45 -5.54 27.94
CA PRO A 187 -4.22 -4.47 27.30
C PRO A 187 -4.92 -4.97 26.01
N GLU A 188 -6.18 -4.56 25.84
CA GLU A 188 -6.93 -4.82 24.61
C GLU A 188 -6.38 -4.00 23.45
N LEU A 189 -6.21 -4.65 22.30
CA LEU A 189 -5.92 -3.99 21.03
C LEU A 189 -7.23 -3.63 20.33
N PRO A 190 -7.22 -2.65 19.40
CA PRO A 190 -8.39 -2.37 18.59
C PRO A 190 -8.92 -3.64 17.90
N PRO A 191 -10.24 -3.86 17.84
CA PRO A 191 -10.80 -5.01 17.13
C PRO A 191 -10.46 -4.93 15.64
N ARG A 192 -10.57 -6.04 14.89
CA ARG A 192 -10.48 -5.97 13.43
C ARG A 192 -11.59 -5.09 12.88
N ASP A 193 -11.32 -4.47 11.72
CA ASP A 193 -12.23 -3.55 11.03
C ASP A 193 -12.51 -2.27 11.83
N SER A 194 -11.65 -1.94 12.79
CA SER A 194 -11.79 -0.73 13.61
C SER A 194 -11.08 0.47 13.02
N ALA A 195 -11.15 0.69 11.70
CA ALA A 195 -10.71 1.96 11.13
C ALA A 195 -11.36 3.18 11.86
N GLN A 196 -12.54 2.95 12.46
CA GLN A 196 -13.21 3.85 13.39
C GLN A 196 -12.34 4.23 14.62
N TRP A 197 -11.54 3.32 15.17
CA TRP A 197 -10.64 3.60 16.30
C TRP A 197 -9.59 4.66 15.97
N LEU A 198 -9.05 4.65 14.75
CA LEU A 198 -8.14 5.69 14.25
C LEU A 198 -8.84 7.05 14.23
N MET A 199 -10.11 7.07 13.84
CA MET A 199 -10.96 8.27 13.77
C MET A 199 -11.42 8.75 15.16
N ASP A 200 -11.54 7.83 16.12
CA ASP A 200 -11.96 8.10 17.49
C ASP A 200 -10.79 8.55 18.40
N MET A 201 -9.53 8.38 17.96
CA MET A 201 -8.38 8.93 18.69
C MET A 201 -8.47 10.46 18.76
N PRO A 202 -8.08 11.10 19.89
CA PRO A 202 -7.95 12.55 19.95
C PRO A 202 -7.07 13.08 18.79
N PRO A 203 -7.48 14.14 18.06
CA PRO A 203 -6.75 14.63 16.89
C PRO A 203 -5.28 14.96 17.16
N ASN A 204 -4.96 15.41 18.37
CA ASN A 204 -3.57 15.67 18.79
C ASN A 204 -2.74 14.37 18.93
N LEU A 205 -3.35 13.24 19.30
CA LEU A 205 -2.68 11.94 19.33
C LEU A 205 -2.57 11.33 17.93
N GLN A 206 -3.57 11.54 17.06
CA GLN A 206 -3.46 11.18 15.64
C GLN A 206 -2.29 11.92 14.97
N LEU A 207 -2.24 13.24 15.11
CA LEU A 207 -1.16 14.08 14.57
C LEU A 207 0.19 13.76 15.19
N HIS A 208 0.25 13.48 16.50
CA HIS A 208 1.52 13.09 17.14
C HIS A 208 2.00 11.72 16.67
N LEU A 209 1.10 10.75 16.53
CA LEU A 209 1.42 9.43 16.00
C LEU A 209 1.93 9.57 14.56
N LEU A 210 1.21 10.30 13.70
CA LEU A 210 1.60 10.54 12.30
C LEU A 210 2.92 11.31 12.19
N ALA A 211 3.14 12.36 13.00
CA ALA A 211 4.38 13.14 12.99
C ALA A 211 5.59 12.28 13.43
N ARG A 212 5.45 11.47 14.49
CA ARG A 212 6.50 10.53 14.91
C ARG A 212 6.74 9.41 13.90
N LEU A 213 5.71 9.07 13.13
CA LEU A 213 5.82 8.15 12.00
C LEU A 213 6.41 8.82 10.75
N ALA A 214 6.48 10.16 10.68
CA ALA A 214 7.12 10.90 9.60
C ALA A 214 8.59 11.25 9.88
N ASP A 215 8.95 11.61 11.12
CA ASP A 215 10.25 12.24 11.48
C ASP A 215 11.50 11.31 11.45
N ASP A 216 11.37 10.01 11.14
CA ASP A 216 12.49 9.05 11.14
C ASP A 216 12.62 8.27 9.81
N GLY A 217 12.19 8.88 8.70
CA GLY A 217 12.35 8.36 7.34
C GLY A 217 13.57 8.95 6.64
#